data_AF-B3DFK4-F1
#
_entry.id   AF-B3DFK4-F1
#
_cell.length_a   1.000
_cell.length_b   1.000
_cell.length_c   1.000
_cell.angle_alpha   90.00
_cell.angle_beta   90.00
_cell.angle_gamma   90.00
#
_symmetry.space_group_name_H-M   'P 1'
#
loop_
_entity.id
_entity.type
_entity.pdbx_description
1 polymer ?
#
loop_
_entity_poly.entity_id
_entity_poly.type
_entity_poly.pdbx_seq_one_letter_code
_entity_poly.pdbx_strand_id
1 'polypeptide(L)' 'MAGAFNVWWAKMSPYYAKANVEMFVGLGIMSFFYYKLSYGGKKKAVQSKPAH' A
#
# COMPACT_ATOMS: atom_id res chain seq x y z
N MET A 1 18.98 -4.86 -31.87
CA MET A 1 17.71 -4.80 -31.09
C MET A 1 17.92 -4.65 -29.58
N ALA A 2 18.85 -5.39 -28.93
CA ALA A 2 19.04 -5.31 -27.46
C ALA A 2 19.42 -3.91 -26.93
N GLY A 3 20.25 -3.15 -27.65
CA GLY A 3 20.68 -1.81 -27.22
C GLY A 3 19.55 -0.79 -27.10
N ALA A 4 18.58 -0.80 -28.03
CA ALA A 4 17.43 0.11 -28.00
C ALA A 4 16.52 -0.17 -26.79
N PHE A 5 16.32 -1.45 -26.47
CA PHE A 5 15.58 -1.85 -25.28
C PHE A 5 16.27 -1.40 -24.00
N ASN A 6 17.60 -1.58 -23.87
CA ASN A 6 18.35 -1.13 -22.70
C ASN A 6 18.27 0.39 -22.49
N VAL A 7 18.38 1.18 -23.56
CA VAL A 7 18.25 2.64 -23.49
C VAL A 7 16.84 3.06 -23.12
N TRP A 8 15.82 2.42 -23.72
CA TRP A 8 14.42 2.70 -23.38
C TRP A 8 14.11 2.34 -21.93
N TRP A 9 14.57 1.16 -21.47
CA TRP A 9 14.40 0.73 -20.09
C TRP A 9 15.13 1.65 -19.11
N ALA A 10 16.35 2.11 -19.42
CA ALA A 10 17.07 3.08 -18.59
C ALA A 10 16.30 4.41 -18.46
N LYS A 11 15.60 4.84 -19.51
CA LYS A 11 14.78 6.07 -19.48
C LYS A 11 13.44 5.87 -18.76
N MET A 12 12.82 4.70 -18.87
CA MET A 12 11.53 4.39 -18.23
C MET A 12 11.68 3.95 -16.76
N SER A 13 12.78 3.27 -16.42
CA SER A 13 13.11 2.77 -15.08
C SER A 13 12.91 3.82 -13.98
N PRO A 14 13.40 5.07 -14.07
CA PRO A 14 13.16 6.06 -13.01
C PRO A 14 11.67 6.38 -12.78
N TYR A 15 10.83 6.35 -13.82
CA TYR A 15 9.39 6.58 -13.67
C TYR A 15 8.69 5.40 -12.98
N TYR A 16 9.08 4.17 -13.30
CA TYR A 16 8.51 2.98 -12.68
C TYR A 16 9.12 2.67 -11.31
N ALA A 17 10.43 2.79 -11.13
CA ALA A 17 11.11 2.50 -9.87
C ALA A 17 10.63 3.44 -8.77
N LYS A 18 10.45 4.74 -9.08
CA LYS A 18 9.94 5.70 -8.09
C LYS A 18 8.49 5.38 -7.70
N ALA A 19 7.61 5.24 -8.69
CA ALA A 19 6.20 4.97 -8.45
C ALA A 19 5.98 3.63 -7.74
N ASN A 20 6.69 2.56 -8.14
CA ASN A 20 6.49 1.25 -7.55
C ASN A 20 6.99 1.19 -6.09
N VAL A 21 8.16 1.76 -5.78
CA VAL A 21 8.65 1.74 -4.39
C VAL A 21 7.67 2.47 -3.47
N GLU A 22 7.16 3.63 -3.87
CA GLU A 22 6.16 4.38 -3.11
C GLU A 22 4.82 3.63 -3.01
N MET A 23 4.40 2.95 -4.09
CA MET A 23 3.19 2.11 -4.09
C MET A 23 3.31 0.92 -3.15
N PHE A 24 4.45 0.20 -3.15
CA PHE A 24 4.67 -0.93 -2.26
C PHE A 24 4.80 -0.48 -0.80
N VAL A 25 5.46 0.64 -0.54
CA VAL A 25 5.52 1.24 0.80
C VAL A 25 4.12 1.67 1.26
N GLY A 26 3.35 2.33 0.39
CA GLY A 26 1.98 2.76 0.67
C GLY A 26 1.04 1.58 0.93
N LEU A 27 1.10 0.53 0.10
CA LEU A 27 0.37 -0.71 0.30
C LEU A 27 0.78 -1.42 1.60
N GLY A 28 2.07 -1.42 1.93
CA GLY A 28 2.60 -1.99 3.17
C GLY A 28 2.08 -1.27 4.41
N ILE A 29 2.12 0.07 4.41
CA ILE A 29 1.60 0.91 5.49
C ILE A 29 0.08 0.74 5.62
N MET A 30 -0.66 0.79 4.51
CA MET A 30 -2.13 0.63 4.51
C MET A 30 -2.53 -0.76 5.01
N SER A 31 -1.81 -1.82 4.59
CA SER A 31 -2.06 -3.19 5.04
C SER A 31 -1.78 -3.35 6.53
N PHE A 32 -0.67 -2.78 7.03
CA PHE A 32 -0.35 -2.79 8.46
C PHE A 32 -1.39 -2.03 9.28
N PHE A 33 -1.78 -0.83 8.83
CA PHE A 33 -2.79 -0.03 9.50
C PHE A 33 -4.15 -0.71 9.50
N TYR A 34 -4.56 -1.28 8.35
CA TYR A 34 -5.81 -2.05 8.22
C TYR A 34 -5.82 -3.28 9.11
N TYR A 35 -4.70 -4.01 9.17
CA TYR A 35 -4.55 -5.16 10.06
C TYR A 35 -4.66 -4.73 11.53
N LYS A 36 -3.97 -3.65 11.91
CA LYS A 36 -4.03 -3.14 13.27
C LYS A 36 -5.42 -2.62 13.63
N LEU A 37 -6.10 -1.92 12.74
CA LEU A 37 -7.46 -1.41 12.98
C LEU A 37 -8.49 -2.55 13.05
N SER A 38 -8.38 -3.54 12.15
CA SER A 38 -9.37 -4.61 12.03
C SER A 38 -9.19 -5.72 13.07
N TYR A 39 -7.94 -6.02 13.45
CA TYR A 39 -7.60 -7.17 14.30
C TYR A 39 -6.87 -6.79 15.59
N GLY A 40 -5.99 -5.77 15.56
CA GLY A 40 -5.22 -5.33 16.74
C GLY A 40 -5.95 -4.35 17.66
N GLY A 41 -6.93 -3.60 17.14
CA GLY A 41 -7.74 -2.63 17.84
C GLY A 41 -9.05 -3.26 18.25
N LYS A 42 -9.14 -3.69 19.51
CA LYS A 42 -10.38 -4.14 20.14
C LYS A 42 -11.51 -3.16 19.80
N LYS A 43 -12.45 -3.60 18.95
CA LYS A 43 -13.74 -2.95 18.68
C LYS A 43 -14.54 -2.85 19.98
N LYS A 44 -14.39 -1.77 20.75
CA LYS A 44 -15.23 -1.47 21.92
C LYS A 44 -15.68 -0.01 21.86
N ALA A 45 -16.47 0.36 20.85
CA ALA A 45 -17.11 1.68 20.85
C ALA A 45 -18.55 1.70 20.30
N VAL A 46 -19.20 0.54 20.13
CA VAL A 46 -20.66 0.50 20.15
C VAL A 46 -21.03 -0.47 21.24
N GLN A 47 -21.05 0.04 22.48
CA GLN A 47 -21.89 -0.58 23.48
C GLN A 47 -23.29 -0.58 22.89
N SER A 48 -23.84 -1.78 22.73
CA SER A 48 -25.25 -2.02 22.51
C SER A 48 -26.04 -1.06 23.38
N LYS A 49 -26.76 -0.11 22.77
CA LYS A 49 -27.87 0.53 23.46
C LYS A 49 -29.09 -0.35 23.12
N PRO A 50 -29.55 -1.24 24.01
CA PRO A 50 -30.90 -1.73 23.91
C PRO A 50 -31.80 -0.57 24.30
N ALA A 51 -32.34 0.15 23.31
CA ALA A 51 -33.51 0.97 23.56
C ALA A 51 -34.69 0.00 23.62
N HIS A 52 -35.06 -0.30 24.86
CA HIS A 52 -36.24 -1.03 25.26
C HIS A 52 -37.52 -0.41 24.66
#